data_AF-A0A7W7AL06-F1
#
_entry.id   AF-A0A7W7AL06-F1
#
_cell.length_a   1.000
_cell.length_b   1.000
_cell.length_c   1.000
_cell.angle_alpha   90.00
_cell.angle_beta   90.00
_cell.angle_gamma   90.00
#
_symmetry.space_group_name_H-M   'P 1'
#
loop_
_entity.id
_entity.type
_entity.pdbx_description
1 polymer ?
#
loop_
_entity_poly.entity_id
_entity_poly.type
_entity_poly.pdbx_seq_one_letter_code
_entity_poly.pdbx_strand_id
1 'polypeptide(L)'
;MLRTVRLLSGGLPCLFPSERHTHKPISENTLRALLIRAGDYQRHVPHGFRAAFSICMNERADRLWREAGHKDASPDRAIIDLMLAHIPENKVEGAYNRAAYMPRRRELACEWADLISEGLGAPAEQLGKPIRDAATGPRRE
;
A
#
# COMPACT_ATOMS: atom_id res chain seq x y z
N MET A 1 2.56 -0.62 -11.98
CA MET A 1 1.28 -0.10 -11.44
C MET A 1 0.89 1.28 -12.00
N LEU A 2 1.61 2.38 -11.71
CA LEU A 2 1.17 3.73 -12.12
C LEU A 2 0.98 3.90 -13.63
N ARG A 3 1.85 3.32 -14.47
CA ARG A 3 1.69 3.30 -15.93
C ARG A 3 0.38 2.62 -16.36
N THR A 4 0.01 1.53 -15.69
CA THR A 4 -1.23 0.79 -15.94
C THR A 4 -2.45 1.61 -15.55
N VAL A 5 -2.45 2.22 -14.35
CA VAL A 5 -3.58 3.05 -13.90
C VAL A 5 -3.76 4.27 -14.80
N ARG A 6 -2.68 4.84 -15.33
CA ARG A 6 -2.74 5.95 -16.29
C ARG A 6 -3.53 5.63 -17.56
N LEU A 7 -3.59 4.36 -17.98
CA LEU A 7 -4.43 3.94 -19.11
C LEU A 7 -5.93 4.07 -18.80
N LEU A 8 -6.32 3.98 -17.52
CA LEU A 8 -7.71 4.03 -17.07
C LEU A 8 -8.15 5.44 -16.70
N SER A 9 -7.30 6.21 -16.02
CA SER A 9 -7.66 7.49 -15.41
C SER A 9 -6.68 8.62 -15.71
N GLY A 10 -5.75 8.45 -16.67
CA GLY A 10 -4.69 9.42 -16.94
C GLY A 10 -5.13 10.81 -17.40
N GLY A 11 -6.36 10.95 -17.89
CA GLY A 11 -6.99 12.24 -18.24
C GLY A 11 -7.91 12.81 -17.16
N LEU A 12 -8.04 12.13 -16.02
CA LEU A 12 -8.96 12.51 -14.95
C LEU A 12 -8.21 13.17 -13.78
N PRO A 13 -8.87 14.01 -12.97
CA PRO A 13 -8.21 14.69 -11.84
C PRO A 13 -7.90 13.74 -10.66
N CYS A 14 -8.44 12.52 -10.67
CA CYS A 14 -8.28 11.54 -9.61
C CYS A 14 -7.71 10.23 -10.16
N LEU A 15 -6.71 9.65 -9.47
CA LEU A 15 -6.11 8.38 -9.85
C LEU A 15 -7.12 7.22 -9.80
N PHE A 16 -8.01 7.25 -8.81
CA PHE A 16 -9.12 6.31 -8.65
C PHE A 16 -10.44 7.09 -8.62
N PRO A 17 -11.06 7.36 -9.78
CA PRO A 17 -12.27 8.16 -9.89
C PRO A 17 -13.52 7.38 -9.46
N SER A 18 -14.54 8.09 -8.97
CA SER A 18 -15.88 7.54 -8.75
C SER A 18 -16.55 7.21 -10.08
N GLU A 19 -17.28 6.10 -10.13
CA GLU A 19 -18.10 5.69 -11.27
C GLU A 19 -19.15 6.74 -11.66
N ARG A 20 -19.76 7.40 -10.66
CA ARG A 20 -20.82 8.40 -10.88
C ARG A 20 -20.28 9.79 -11.19
N HIS A 21 -19.12 10.13 -10.63
CA HIS A 21 -18.54 11.47 -10.73
C HIS A 21 -17.04 11.35 -10.96
N THR A 22 -16.62 11.35 -12.22
CA THR A 22 -15.20 11.13 -12.61
C THR A 22 -14.22 12.16 -12.07
N HIS A 23 -14.73 13.31 -11.60
CA HIS A 23 -13.96 14.37 -10.95
C HIS A 23 -13.79 14.19 -9.43
N LYS A 24 -14.41 13.17 -8.83
CA LYS A 24 -14.31 12.84 -7.41
C LYS A 24 -13.60 11.51 -7.22
N PRO A 25 -12.84 11.30 -6.13
CA PRO A 25 -12.27 10.00 -5.82
C PRO A 25 -13.37 8.97 -5.47
N ILE A 26 -13.04 7.68 -5.56
CA ILE A 26 -13.89 6.61 -5.00
C ILE A 26 -14.15 6.83 -3.51
N SER A 27 -15.32 6.39 -3.04
CA SER A 27 -15.64 6.47 -1.60
C SER A 27 -15.01 5.31 -0.84
N GLU A 28 -14.88 5.45 0.49
CA GLU A 28 -14.48 4.34 1.36
C GLU A 28 -15.41 3.13 1.21
N ASN A 29 -16.71 3.37 1.02
CA ASN A 29 -17.69 2.31 0.77
C ASN A 29 -17.39 1.50 -0.49
N THR A 30 -16.77 2.10 -1.52
CA THR A 30 -16.35 1.36 -2.72
C THR A 30 -15.32 0.28 -2.36
N LEU A 31 -14.32 0.61 -1.53
CA LEU A 31 -13.32 -0.35 -1.07
C LEU A 31 -13.94 -1.40 -0.15
N ARG A 32 -14.82 -0.99 0.77
CA ARG A 32 -15.55 -1.93 1.65
C ARG A 32 -16.39 -2.93 0.83
N ALA A 33 -17.13 -2.46 -0.16
CA ALA A 33 -17.92 -3.32 -1.03
C ALA A 33 -17.06 -4.24 -1.90
N LEU A 34 -15.85 -3.82 -2.27
CA LEU A 34 -14.88 -4.69 -2.94
C LEU A 34 -14.44 -5.84 -2.02
N LEU A 35 -14.04 -5.54 -0.78
CA LEU A 35 -13.61 -6.55 0.20
C LEU A 35 -14.72 -7.57 0.50
N ILE A 36 -15.96 -7.10 0.63
CA ILE A 36 -17.11 -8.00 0.84
C ILE A 36 -17.28 -8.96 -0.34
N ARG A 37 -17.17 -8.47 -1.58
CA ARG A 37 -17.27 -9.30 -2.79
C ARG A 37 -16.09 -10.26 -2.94
N ALA A 38 -14.93 -9.94 -2.37
CA ALA A 38 -13.77 -10.81 -2.31
C ALA A 38 -13.86 -11.90 -1.23
N GLY A 39 -14.89 -11.86 -0.36
CA GLY A 39 -15.08 -12.83 0.72
C GLY A 39 -14.48 -12.42 2.06
N ASP A 40 -13.99 -11.18 2.20
CA ASP A 40 -13.36 -10.68 3.43
C ASP A 40 -14.33 -9.91 4.34
N TYR A 41 -15.62 -10.18 4.21
CA TYR A 41 -16.63 -9.59 5.09
C TYR A 41 -16.36 -9.97 6.55
N GLN A 42 -16.31 -8.95 7.44
CA GLN A 42 -15.96 -9.07 8.86
C GLN A 42 -14.54 -9.59 9.17
N ARG A 43 -13.72 -9.85 8.15
CA ARG A 43 -12.33 -10.29 8.30
C ARG A 43 -11.33 -9.15 8.11
N HIS A 44 -11.66 -8.21 7.22
CA HIS A 44 -10.79 -7.07 6.93
C HIS A 44 -11.61 -5.81 6.55
N VAL A 45 -11.02 -4.64 6.79
CA VAL A 45 -11.59 -3.32 6.43
C VAL A 45 -10.51 -2.43 5.82
N PRO A 46 -10.85 -1.37 5.07
CA PRO A 46 -9.84 -0.51 4.42
C PRO A 46 -8.78 0.04 5.40
N HIS A 47 -9.19 0.45 6.61
CA HIS A 47 -8.25 0.92 7.64
C HIS A 47 -7.26 -0.17 8.08
N GLY A 48 -7.65 -1.45 8.05
CA GLY A 48 -6.81 -2.58 8.43
C GLY A 48 -5.53 -2.69 7.60
N PHE A 49 -5.53 -2.19 6.36
CA PHE A 49 -4.33 -2.21 5.51
C PHE A 49 -3.21 -1.33 6.06
N ARG A 50 -3.55 -0.22 6.73
CA ARG A 50 -2.56 0.65 7.38
C ARG A 50 -1.93 -0.04 8.58
N ALA A 51 -2.73 -0.79 9.35
CA ALA A 51 -2.25 -1.57 10.47
C ALA A 51 -1.34 -2.71 9.98
N ALA A 52 -1.76 -3.43 8.94
CA ALA A 52 -0.97 -4.49 8.32
C ALA A 52 0.39 -3.97 7.81
N PHE A 53 0.41 -2.84 7.08
CA PHE A 53 1.66 -2.20 6.66
C PHE A 53 2.56 -1.90 7.86
N SER A 54 2.02 -1.27 8.91
CA SER A 54 2.80 -0.92 10.11
C SER A 54 3.42 -2.15 10.76
N ILE A 55 2.60 -3.17 11.04
CA ILE A 55 3.04 -4.37 11.76
C ILE A 55 4.08 -5.12 10.93
N CYS A 56 3.76 -5.46 9.68
CA CYS A 56 4.63 -6.28 8.83
C CYS A 56 5.97 -5.59 8.53
N MET A 57 5.95 -4.29 8.21
CA MET A 57 7.19 -3.58 7.87
C MET A 57 8.05 -3.31 9.09
N ASN A 58 7.46 -2.97 10.25
CA ASN A 58 8.25 -2.79 11.47
C ASN A 58 8.88 -4.13 11.93
N GLU A 59 8.12 -5.22 11.91
CA GLU A 59 8.63 -6.54 12.28
C GLU A 59 9.78 -6.98 11.35
N ARG A 60 9.60 -6.82 10.02
CA ARG A 60 10.63 -7.14 9.04
C ARG A 60 11.89 -6.29 9.26
N ALA A 61 11.73 -4.98 9.43
CA ALA A 61 12.85 -4.06 9.63
C ALA A 61 13.65 -4.42 10.88
N ASP A 62 12.95 -4.71 11.99
CA ASP A 62 13.56 -5.11 13.24
C ASP A 62 14.26 -6.47 13.16
N ARG A 63 13.68 -7.43 12.42
CA ARG A 63 14.30 -8.74 12.20
C ARG A 63 15.61 -8.60 11.42
N LEU A 64 15.59 -7.90 10.29
CA LEU A 64 16.78 -7.68 9.45
C LEU A 64 17.87 -6.91 10.21
N TRP A 65 17.47 -5.94 11.05
CA TRP A 65 18.39 -5.19 11.89
C TRP A 65 19.08 -6.08 12.92
N ARG A 66 18.34 -6.98 13.58
CA ARG A 66 18.91 -7.95 14.53
C ARG A 66 19.81 -8.98 13.85
N GLU A 67 19.43 -9.44 12.66
CA GLU A 67 20.26 -10.36 11.85
C GLU A 67 21.61 -9.74 11.47
N ALA A 68 21.66 -8.41 11.28
CA ALA A 68 22.89 -7.66 11.09
C ALA A 68 23.73 -7.45 12.37
N GLY A 69 23.30 -8.00 13.52
CA GLY A 69 24.05 -7.98 14.78
C GLY A 69 23.69 -6.83 15.73
N HIS A 70 22.71 -6.00 15.37
CA HIS A 70 22.25 -4.93 16.23
C HIS A 70 21.31 -5.43 17.34
N LYS A 71 21.29 -4.72 18.47
CA LYS A 71 20.54 -5.11 19.68
C LYS A 71 19.38 -4.17 20.00
N ASP A 72 19.44 -2.96 19.47
CA ASP A 72 18.45 -1.91 19.58
C ASP A 72 17.37 -2.03 18.49
N ALA A 73 16.40 -1.11 18.50
CA ALA A 73 15.32 -1.08 17.53
C ALA A 73 15.81 -0.56 16.16
N SER A 74 15.20 -1.04 15.07
CA SER A 74 15.60 -0.59 13.74
C SER A 74 15.36 0.92 13.55
N PRO A 75 16.30 1.66 12.93
CA PRO A 75 16.10 3.07 12.60
C PRO A 75 14.98 3.26 11.56
N ASP A 76 14.62 2.23 10.80
CA ASP A 76 13.55 2.29 9.80
C ASP A 76 12.17 2.48 10.43
N ARG A 77 11.99 2.16 11.72
CA ARG A 77 10.68 2.30 12.41
C ARG A 77 10.13 3.72 12.32
N ALA A 78 10.99 4.72 12.55
CA ALA A 78 10.61 6.13 12.43
C ALA A 78 10.21 6.51 10.99
N ILE A 79 10.86 5.91 9.99
CA ILE A 79 10.56 6.15 8.58
C ILE A 79 9.23 5.52 8.19
N ILE A 80 8.94 4.32 8.70
CA ILE A 80 7.66 3.60 8.51
C ILE A 80 6.50 4.41 9.12
N ASP A 81 6.67 4.94 10.33
CA ASP A 81 5.66 5.81 10.95
C ASP A 81 5.43 7.10 10.16
N LEU A 82 6.50 7.70 9.63
CA LEU A 82 6.38 8.85 8.72
C LEU A 82 5.64 8.48 7.42
N MET A 83 5.81 7.27 6.87
CA MET A 83 5.05 6.80 5.70
C MET A 83 3.55 6.66 5.99
N LEU A 84 3.19 6.39 7.24
CA LEU A 84 1.81 6.41 7.71
C LEU A 84 1.27 7.83 7.94
N ALA A 85 2.05 8.88 7.67
CA ALA A 85 1.68 10.27 7.97
C ALA A 85 1.38 10.51 9.46
N HIS A 86 1.96 9.70 10.35
CA HIS A 86 2.02 10.03 11.76
C HIS A 86 2.95 11.25 11.91
N ILE A 87 2.39 12.34 12.44
CA ILE A 87 3.10 13.61 12.59
C ILE A 87 3.95 13.49 13.86
N PRO A 88 5.29 13.63 13.79
CA PRO A 88 6.11 13.72 14.98
C PRO A 88 5.68 14.95 15.79
N GLU A 89 5.64 14.84 17.13
CA GLU A 89 5.24 15.96 18.00
C GLU A 89 6.10 17.22 17.77
N ASN A 90 7.34 17.05 17.31
CA ASN A 90 8.28 18.14 17.04
C ASN A 90 8.29 18.56 15.55
N LYS A 91 7.53 19.61 15.22
CA LYS A 91 7.31 20.08 13.83
C LYS A 91 8.57 20.56 13.08
N VAL A 92 9.59 21.03 13.79
CA VAL A 92 10.84 21.56 13.19
C VAL A 92 11.72 20.42 12.65
N GLU A 93 11.74 19.29 13.35
CA GLU A 93 12.49 18.09 12.95
C GLU A 93 11.85 17.40 11.75
N GLY A 94 10.51 17.43 11.66
CA GLY A 94 9.74 16.80 10.59
C GLY A 94 10.01 17.35 9.18
N ALA A 95 10.41 18.62 9.03
CA ALA A 95 10.73 19.21 7.73
C ALA A 95 12.10 18.78 7.20
N TYR A 96 13.12 18.75 8.06
CA TYR A 96 14.45 18.24 7.74
C TYR A 96 14.43 16.71 7.50
N ASN A 97 13.65 15.98 8.30
CA ASN A 97 13.45 14.53 8.15
C ASN A 97 12.74 14.12 6.85
N ARG A 98 11.84 14.96 6.31
CA ARG A 98 11.14 14.66 5.05
C ARG A 98 12.08 14.50 3.86
N ALA A 99 13.07 15.38 3.71
CA ALA A 99 14.00 15.32 2.59
C ALA A 99 15.06 14.23 2.78
N ALA A 100 15.57 14.07 4.00
CA ALA A 100 16.62 13.11 4.32
C ALA A 100 16.21 11.65 4.06
N TYR A 101 14.96 11.29 4.36
CA TYR A 101 14.51 9.89 4.28
C TYR A 101 13.83 9.52 2.96
N MET A 102 13.72 10.42 1.97
CA MET A 102 13.03 10.09 0.70
C MET A 102 13.61 8.87 -0.03
N PRO A 103 14.93 8.65 -0.11
CA PRO A 103 15.48 7.44 -0.73
C PRO A 103 15.03 6.17 0.01
N ARG A 104 15.22 6.12 1.33
CA ARG A 104 14.83 4.95 2.14
C ARG A 104 13.32 4.69 2.14
N ARG A 105 12.49 5.74 2.12
CA ARG A 105 11.02 5.61 1.96
C ARG A 105 10.64 4.94 0.64
N ARG A 106 11.37 5.21 -0.45
CA ARG A 106 11.14 4.53 -1.73
C ARG A 106 11.53 3.07 -1.65
N GLU A 107 12.67 2.75 -1.04
CA GLU A 107 13.11 1.36 -0.83
C GLU A 107 12.08 0.58 -0.01
N LEU A 108 11.68 1.09 1.15
CA LEU A 108 10.64 0.47 1.99
C LEU A 108 9.29 0.31 1.27
N ALA A 109 8.91 1.30 0.44
CA ALA A 109 7.69 1.21 -0.36
C ALA A 109 7.80 0.15 -1.48
N CYS A 110 8.98 -0.03 -2.06
CA CYS A 110 9.26 -1.10 -3.02
C CYS A 110 9.26 -2.46 -2.32
N GLU A 111 9.95 -2.61 -1.18
CA GLU A 111 9.93 -3.84 -0.38
C GLU A 111 8.50 -4.25 -0.01
N TRP A 112 7.68 -3.28 0.44
CA TRP A 112 6.27 -3.53 0.71
C TRP A 112 5.49 -3.94 -0.54
N ALA A 113 5.72 -3.27 -1.68
CA ALA A 113 5.07 -3.61 -2.93
C ALA A 113 5.43 -5.03 -3.40
N ASP A 114 6.69 -5.42 -3.27
CA ASP A 114 7.17 -6.76 -3.63
C ASP A 114 6.52 -7.82 -2.72
N LEU A 115 6.44 -7.57 -1.41
CA LEU A 115 5.76 -8.47 -0.46
C LEU A 115 4.29 -8.71 -0.80
N ILE A 116 3.52 -7.67 -1.13
CA ILE A 116 2.08 -7.80 -1.40
C ILE A 116 1.78 -8.22 -2.84
N SER A 117 2.78 -8.19 -3.73
CA SER A 117 2.62 -8.58 -5.13
C SER A 117 3.29 -9.91 -5.47
N GLU A 118 3.93 -10.55 -4.49
CA GLU A 118 4.49 -11.88 -4.66
C GLU A 118 3.41 -12.86 -5.17
N GLY A 119 3.72 -13.53 -6.29
CA GLY A 119 2.79 -14.45 -6.96
C GLY A 119 1.67 -13.78 -7.77
N LEU A 120 1.55 -12.45 -7.77
CA LEU A 120 0.60 -11.75 -8.63
C LEU A 120 1.18 -11.52 -10.03
N GLY A 121 0.36 -11.74 -11.06
CA GLY A 121 0.70 -11.38 -12.45
C GLY A 121 0.85 -9.86 -12.63
N ALA A 122 1.48 -9.45 -13.73
CA ALA A 122 1.76 -8.04 -13.97
C ALA A 122 0.46 -7.20 -13.96
N PRO A 123 0.46 -5.95 -13.43
CA PRO A 123 -0.76 -5.16 -13.33
C PRO A 123 -1.51 -4.96 -14.65
N ALA A 124 -0.79 -4.91 -15.79
CA ALA A 124 -1.39 -4.78 -17.11
C ALA A 124 -2.22 -6.03 -17.50
N GLU A 125 -1.80 -7.22 -17.06
CA GLU A 125 -2.52 -8.47 -17.32
C GLU A 125 -3.81 -8.58 -16.51
N GLN A 126 -3.99 -7.73 -15.49
CA GLN A 126 -5.20 -7.69 -14.67
C GLN A 126 -6.28 -6.80 -15.29
N LEU A 127 -5.94 -5.95 -16.26
CA LEU A 127 -6.90 -5.09 -16.93
C LEU A 127 -7.89 -5.92 -17.74
N GLY A 128 -9.19 -5.68 -17.55
CA GLY A 128 -10.26 -6.38 -18.25
C GLY A 128 -10.61 -7.77 -17.71
N LYS A 129 -9.87 -8.29 -16.72
CA LYS A 129 -10.23 -9.54 -16.05
C LYS A 129 -11.44 -9.35 -15.12
N PRO A 130 -12.32 -10.35 -14.99
CA PRO A 130 -13.38 -10.34 -13.98
C PRO A 130 -12.81 -10.09 -12.57
N ILE A 131 -13.45 -9.21 -11.78
CA ILE A 131 -13.05 -8.93 -10.38
C ILE A 131 -12.93 -10.20 -9.54
N ARG A 132 -13.72 -11.24 -9.84
CA ARG A 132 -13.66 -12.53 -9.13
C ARG A 132 -12.31 -13.25 -9.32
N ASP A 133 -11.70 -13.11 -10.49
CA ASP A 133 -10.43 -13.77 -10.82
C ASP A 133 -9.24 -13.04 -10.20
N ALA A 134 -9.42 -11.77 -9.82
CA ALA A 134 -8.40 -11.01 -9.07
C ALA A 134 -8.22 -11.53 -7.64
N ALA A 135 -9.25 -12.17 -7.05
CA ALA A 135 -9.20 -12.71 -5.69
C ALA A 135 -8.76 -14.18 -5.64
N THR A 136 -9.12 -14.99 -6.66
CA THR A 136 -8.89 -16.45 -6.64
C THR A 136 -7.92 -16.95 -7.71
N GLY A 137 -7.39 -16.05 -8.55
CA GLY A 137 -6.69 -16.41 -9.79
C GLY A 137 -7.66 -16.89 -10.88
N PRO A 138 -7.17 -17.05 -12.13
CA PRO A 138 -7.97 -17.66 -13.20
C PRO A 138 -8.35 -19.08 -12.80
N ARG A 139 -9.62 -19.44 -13.03
CA ARG A 139 -10.11 -20.80 -12.80
C ARG A 139 -9.30 -21.75 -13.68
N ARG A 140 -8.60 -22.71 -13.08
CA ARG A 140 -8.00 -23.81 -13.85
C ARG A 140 -9.13 -24.66 -14.41
N GLU A 141 -9.08 -24.90 -15.72
CA GLU A 141 -10.01 -25.72 -16.49
C GLU A 141 -9.87 -27.20 -16.12
#